data_AF-A0A7X8G5W4-F1
#
_entry.id   AF-A0A7X8G5W4-F1
#
_cell.length_a   1.000
_cell.length_b   1.000
_cell.length_c   1.000
_cell.angle_alpha   90.00
_cell.angle_beta   90.00
_cell.angle_gamma   90.00
#
_symmetry.space_group_name_H-M   'P 1'
#
loop_
_entity.id
_entity.type
_entity.pdbx_description
1 polymer ?
#
loop_
_entity_poly.entity_id
_entity_poly.type
_entity_poly.pdbx_seq_one_letter_code
_entity_poly.pdbx_strand_id
1 'polypeptide(L)'
;MKNTFYRPKQVNTEEFSRIVTKMQNDLDALLKGNVKESELKEYLSKLVSDQMDLPRNTKMGFWGLEDPEKMPSDARIDYFYMPTYIASGILMYSKLNFPHLVEEISRFQDALKKGLYASTGRSFQGHGYGVLEGKIEALTLFIKAKAHVFINKYPNDCDAFTKLFKDSVQSYKKAIATGNTKGAWGEDYTMQVNEILNSIRPDYMKESMQDDSIFLFVYGTLMKNNCSGMTYLDDARFICDCTLNGYALYDLGAYPGIVEDDNASVRGELYEVPNDRISDIDKYEGEGYLYKRRRVEVHAANNATYSAVTYVYNQSIDRMVKVGYEYQPWHRGVVEKMNSVNYVWYAAYGSNINKLRFMKYIEGCSDKTPPIKEKQFIFSHPIYFANTSRRWGNKGVAFLDIEQQGRAYGKLYLVTEEQLEQIHGLEGNGPNWYNQMLQIGYEEGLPIKTITHTPRHINDESPSQDYLNVIKQGMIETYPLLSEKEIDAYLLEASSRNLT
;
A
#
# COMPACT_ATOMS: atom_id res chain seq x y z
N MET A 1 21.04 11.71 32.62
CA MET A 1 20.99 10.55 33.56
C MET A 1 21.92 10.85 34.71
N LYS A 2 21.49 10.67 35.97
CA LYS A 2 22.22 11.21 37.14
C LYS A 2 22.77 10.14 38.08
N ASN A 3 22.44 8.85 37.90
CA ASN A 3 22.79 7.80 38.85
C ASN A 3 23.73 6.75 38.25
N THR A 4 25.03 7.04 38.20
CA THR A 4 26.00 6.07 37.69
C THR A 4 26.03 4.81 38.55
N PHE A 5 26.01 3.64 37.93
CA PHE A 5 26.34 2.37 38.59
C PHE A 5 27.70 2.49 39.31
N TYR A 6 27.83 1.80 40.44
CA TYR A 6 29.10 1.55 41.11
C TYR A 6 28.95 0.34 42.03
N ARG A 7 30.07 -0.27 42.43
CA ARG A 7 30.10 -1.29 43.47
C ARG A 7 30.50 -0.65 44.80
N PRO A 8 29.73 -0.86 45.89
CA PRO A 8 30.14 -0.44 47.22
C PRO A 8 31.52 -1.02 47.60
N LYS A 9 32.32 -0.27 48.38
CA LYS A 9 33.66 -0.71 48.80
C LYS A 9 33.64 -1.96 49.70
N GLN A 10 32.52 -2.19 50.38
CA GLN A 10 32.22 -3.36 51.19
C GLN A 10 30.87 -3.92 50.75
N VAL A 11 30.67 -5.23 50.82
CA VAL A 11 29.42 -5.88 50.44
C VAL A 11 28.27 -5.30 51.27
N ASN A 12 27.39 -4.55 50.61
CA ASN A 12 26.24 -3.88 51.22
C ASN A 12 25.03 -4.04 50.31
N THR A 13 24.15 -4.98 50.66
CA THR A 13 22.98 -5.32 49.85
C THR A 13 21.94 -4.20 49.83
N GLU A 14 21.72 -3.48 50.93
CA GLU A 14 20.79 -2.36 50.97
C GLU A 14 21.22 -1.20 50.06
N GLU A 15 22.51 -0.85 50.11
CA GLU A 15 23.09 0.17 49.23
C GLU A 15 23.03 -0.27 47.77
N PHE A 16 23.36 -1.54 47.49
CA PHE A 16 23.31 -2.07 46.14
C PHE A 16 21.88 -2.13 45.58
N SER A 17 20.88 -2.51 46.38
CA SER A 17 19.48 -2.46 45.95
C SER A 17 19.05 -1.05 45.56
N ARG A 18 19.50 -0.01 46.29
CA ARG A 18 19.27 1.40 45.90
C ARG A 18 19.96 1.74 44.58
N ILE A 19 21.13 1.18 44.30
CA ILE A 19 21.84 1.36 43.01
C ILE A 19 21.04 0.69 41.89
N VAL A 20 20.57 -0.54 42.07
CA VAL A 20 19.76 -1.26 41.07
C VAL A 20 18.47 -0.51 40.76
N THR A 21 17.73 -0.03 41.78
CA THR A 21 16.54 0.81 41.58
C THR A 21 16.84 2.07 40.78
N LYS A 22 17.99 2.71 41.07
CA LYS A 22 18.43 3.89 40.31
C LYS A 22 18.75 3.57 38.85
N MET A 23 19.39 2.43 38.57
CA MET A 23 19.62 1.98 37.18
C MET A 23 18.30 1.74 36.44
N GLN A 24 17.30 1.16 37.10
CA GLN A 24 15.98 0.97 36.50
C GLN A 24 15.32 2.32 36.16
N ASN A 25 15.40 3.29 37.06
CA ASN A 25 14.90 4.65 36.81
C ASN A 25 15.64 5.34 35.67
N ASP A 26 16.95 5.10 35.53
CA ASP A 26 17.75 5.65 34.44
C ASP A 26 17.39 5.02 33.09
N LEU A 27 17.14 3.70 33.03
CA LEU A 27 16.58 3.04 31.85
C LEU A 27 15.22 3.65 31.48
N ASP A 28 14.35 3.86 32.47
CA ASP A 28 13.03 4.45 32.25
C ASP A 28 13.10 5.91 31.76
N ALA A 29 14.07 6.69 32.25
CA ALA A 29 14.32 8.05 31.77
C ALA A 29 14.85 8.06 30.33
N LEU A 30 15.74 7.13 29.99
CA LEU A 30 16.27 6.95 28.64
C LEU A 30 15.16 6.60 27.64
N LEU A 31 14.26 5.69 28.03
CA LEU A 31 13.12 5.28 27.20
C LEU A 31 12.11 6.41 26.94
N LYS A 32 11.99 7.36 27.88
CA LYS A 32 11.12 8.55 27.73
C LYS A 32 11.74 9.67 26.90
N GLY A 33 12.99 9.52 26.44
CA GLY A 33 13.71 10.55 25.69
C GLY A 33 14.17 11.75 26.54
N ASN A 34 14.10 11.65 27.87
CA ASN A 34 14.40 12.75 28.79
C ASN A 34 15.89 12.80 29.17
N VAL A 35 16.79 12.60 28.22
CA VAL A 35 18.24 12.50 28.47
C VAL A 35 19.03 13.31 27.46
N LYS A 36 19.93 14.17 27.96
CA LYS A 36 20.90 14.88 27.11
C LYS A 36 21.99 13.93 26.63
N GLU A 37 22.35 13.99 25.35
CA GLU A 37 23.38 13.12 24.76
C GLU A 37 24.73 13.19 25.50
N SER A 38 25.17 14.37 25.94
CA SER A 38 26.40 14.51 26.73
C SER A 38 26.37 13.73 28.04
N GLU A 39 25.24 13.75 28.74
CA GLU A 39 25.03 12.99 29.99
C GLU A 39 24.93 11.48 29.71
N LEU A 40 24.30 11.09 28.61
CA LEU A 40 24.20 9.70 28.18
C LEU A 40 25.60 9.15 27.86
N LYS A 41 26.43 9.90 27.13
CA LYS A 41 27.79 9.49 26.79
C LYS A 41 28.66 9.25 28.02
N GLU A 42 28.62 10.16 29.00
CA GLU A 42 29.34 10.00 30.26
C GLU A 42 28.86 8.78 31.04
N TYR A 43 27.54 8.61 31.14
CA TYR A 43 26.92 7.46 31.80
C TYR A 43 27.35 6.13 31.17
N LEU A 44 27.22 6.01 29.86
CA LEU A 44 27.58 4.80 29.12
C LEU A 44 29.07 4.51 29.21
N SER A 45 29.92 5.53 29.15
CA SER A 45 31.38 5.36 29.29
C SER A 45 31.73 4.77 30.65
N LYS A 46 31.09 5.26 31.71
CA LYS A 46 31.28 4.72 33.07
C LYS A 46 30.70 3.32 33.23
N LEU A 47 29.51 3.07 32.67
CA LEU A 47 28.90 1.74 32.70
C LEU A 47 29.79 0.70 32.00
N VAL A 48 30.37 1.05 30.86
CA VAL A 48 31.34 0.21 30.13
C VAL A 48 32.61 -0.02 30.96
N SER A 49 33.14 1.01 31.63
CA SER A 49 34.34 0.85 32.48
C SER A 49 34.10 0.02 33.73
N ASP A 50 32.89 0.07 34.30
CA ASP A 50 32.52 -0.64 35.53
C ASP A 50 32.11 -2.11 35.29
N GLN A 51 32.07 -2.58 34.02
CA GLN A 51 31.81 -3.98 33.74
C GLN A 51 32.95 -4.86 34.27
N MET A 52 32.60 -5.96 34.96
CA MET A 52 33.56 -6.97 35.39
C MET A 52 33.39 -8.25 34.58
N ASP A 53 34.49 -8.77 34.05
CA ASP A 53 34.52 -10.10 33.44
C ASP A 53 34.39 -11.17 34.52
N LEU A 54 33.63 -12.22 34.25
CA LEU A 54 33.54 -13.37 35.15
C LEU A 54 34.83 -14.20 35.06
N PRO A 55 35.55 -14.45 36.16
CA PRO A 55 36.85 -15.13 36.12
C PRO A 55 36.84 -16.49 35.42
N ARG A 56 35.76 -17.27 35.58
CA ARG A 56 35.60 -18.59 34.94
C ARG A 56 35.15 -18.53 33.48
N ASN A 57 34.63 -17.39 33.03
CA ASN A 57 34.18 -17.21 31.65
C ASN A 57 34.28 -15.74 31.26
N THR A 58 35.44 -15.35 30.72
CA THR A 58 35.73 -13.96 30.33
C THR A 58 34.89 -13.46 29.16
N LYS A 59 34.09 -14.33 28.52
CA LYS A 59 33.06 -13.92 27.54
C LYS A 59 31.82 -13.30 28.22
N MET A 60 31.66 -13.46 29.53
CA MET A 60 30.55 -12.92 30.29
C MET A 60 31.01 -11.72 31.11
N GLY A 61 30.35 -10.58 30.90
CA GLY A 61 30.60 -9.34 31.63
C GLY A 61 29.38 -8.92 32.44
N PHE A 62 29.59 -8.59 33.71
CA PHE A 62 28.51 -8.39 34.69
C PHE A 62 28.59 -7.03 35.39
N TRP A 63 27.43 -6.58 35.84
CA TRP A 63 27.24 -5.43 36.73
C TRP A 63 26.72 -5.86 38.11
N GLY A 64 27.12 -7.04 38.57
CA GLY A 64 26.75 -7.56 39.89
C GLY A 64 27.57 -6.96 41.05
N LEU A 65 27.09 -7.17 42.28
CA LEU A 65 27.70 -6.68 43.52
C LEU A 65 29.09 -7.30 43.78
N GLU A 66 29.24 -8.59 43.55
CA GLU A 66 30.48 -9.36 43.75
C GLU A 66 30.47 -10.62 42.84
N ASP A 67 31.51 -11.45 42.94
CA ASP A 67 31.60 -12.77 42.32
C ASP A 67 30.41 -13.67 42.72
N PRO A 68 29.69 -14.28 41.76
CA PRO A 68 28.51 -15.09 42.05
C PRO A 68 28.85 -16.35 42.87
N GLU A 69 30.10 -16.82 42.89
CA GLU A 69 30.51 -17.97 43.70
C GLU A 69 30.46 -17.69 45.20
N LYS A 70 30.61 -16.42 45.59
CA LYS A 70 30.46 -15.97 46.98
C LYS A 70 29.00 -15.72 47.35
N MET A 71 28.07 -15.90 46.40
CA MET A 71 26.65 -15.60 46.59
C MET A 71 25.79 -16.87 46.61
N PRO A 72 24.83 -16.96 47.55
CA PRO A 72 23.70 -17.86 47.48
C PRO A 72 22.92 -17.75 46.14
N SER A 73 22.29 -18.84 45.69
CA SER A 73 21.65 -18.91 44.37
C SER A 73 20.47 -17.95 44.20
N ASP A 74 19.72 -17.73 45.29
CA ASP A 74 18.65 -16.72 45.42
C ASP A 74 19.21 -15.31 45.26
N ALA A 75 20.25 -14.97 46.03
CA ALA A 75 20.87 -13.65 46.01
C ALA A 75 21.46 -13.28 44.64
N ARG A 76 21.89 -14.27 43.83
CA ARG A 76 22.41 -14.00 42.48
C ARG A 76 21.37 -13.34 41.57
N ILE A 77 20.07 -13.54 41.80
CA ILE A 77 19.06 -12.91 40.95
C ILE A 77 19.13 -11.40 41.12
N ASP A 78 18.93 -10.92 42.34
CA ASP A 78 18.83 -9.49 42.64
C ASP A 78 20.18 -8.78 42.54
N TYR A 79 21.25 -9.42 43.01
CA TYR A 79 22.55 -8.78 43.19
C TYR A 79 23.55 -9.09 42.07
N PHE A 80 23.20 -9.94 41.10
CA PHE A 80 24.11 -10.32 40.01
C PHE A 80 23.45 -10.27 38.62
N TYR A 81 22.30 -10.92 38.44
CA TYR A 81 21.61 -10.97 37.14
C TYR A 81 20.80 -9.71 36.84
N MET A 82 19.94 -9.26 37.75
CA MET A 82 19.10 -8.07 37.55
C MET A 82 19.86 -6.80 37.17
N PRO A 83 20.93 -6.37 37.88
CA PRO A 83 21.71 -5.22 37.42
C PRO A 83 22.37 -5.45 36.06
N THR A 84 22.75 -6.69 35.75
CA THR A 84 23.33 -7.06 34.45
C THR A 84 22.30 -6.98 33.33
N TYR A 85 21.05 -7.38 33.57
CA TYR A 85 19.94 -7.23 32.63
C TYR A 85 19.65 -5.76 32.37
N ILE A 86 19.56 -4.93 33.41
CA ILE A 86 19.31 -3.49 33.28
C ILE A 86 20.45 -2.81 32.50
N ALA A 87 21.71 -3.05 32.86
CA ALA A 87 22.86 -2.48 32.17
C ALA A 87 22.91 -2.91 30.70
N SER A 88 22.69 -4.20 30.41
CA SER A 88 22.63 -4.71 29.05
C SER A 88 21.48 -4.08 28.27
N GLY A 89 20.32 -3.87 28.91
CA GLY A 89 19.17 -3.17 28.36
C GLY A 89 19.49 -1.71 27.98
N ILE A 90 20.19 -0.98 28.86
CA ILE A 90 20.64 0.39 28.60
C ILE A 90 21.59 0.42 27.39
N LEU A 91 22.65 -0.40 27.38
CA LEU A 91 23.60 -0.46 26.27
C LEU A 91 22.91 -0.83 24.95
N MET A 92 22.02 -1.82 24.99
CA MET A 92 21.26 -2.29 23.83
C MET A 92 20.37 -1.18 23.25
N TYR A 93 19.60 -0.49 24.11
CA TYR A 93 18.73 0.60 23.70
C TYR A 93 19.54 1.80 23.17
N SER A 94 20.67 2.13 23.80
CA SER A 94 21.57 3.18 23.32
C SER A 94 22.15 2.88 21.94
N LYS A 95 22.55 1.63 21.67
CA LYS A 95 23.00 1.22 20.32
C LYS A 95 21.92 1.35 19.26
N LEU A 96 20.65 1.13 19.63
CA LEU A 96 19.53 1.27 18.68
C LEU A 96 19.27 2.72 18.30
N ASN A 97 19.28 3.62 19.28
CA ASN A 97 18.74 4.97 19.13
C ASN A 97 19.81 6.06 19.01
N PHE A 98 21.03 5.81 19.47
CA PHE A 98 22.14 6.77 19.46
C PHE A 98 23.44 6.13 18.89
N PRO A 99 23.40 5.58 17.66
CA PRO A 99 24.54 4.85 17.08
C PRO A 99 25.81 5.71 17.00
N HIS A 100 25.70 6.99 16.63
CA HIS A 100 26.83 7.92 16.54
C HIS A 100 27.53 8.11 17.88
N LEU A 101 26.75 8.19 18.96
CA LEU A 101 27.27 8.42 20.30
C LEU A 101 28.02 7.20 20.83
N VAL A 102 27.49 5.99 20.60
CA VAL A 102 28.11 4.75 21.11
C VAL A 102 29.40 4.38 20.36
N GLU A 103 29.56 4.82 19.12
CA GLU A 103 30.79 4.65 18.34
C GLU A 103 31.98 5.41 18.93
N GLU A 104 31.72 6.51 19.64
CA GLU A 104 32.76 7.30 20.33
C GLU A 104 33.19 6.70 21.68
N ILE A 105 32.51 5.66 22.17
CA ILE A 105 32.79 5.03 23.46
C ILE A 105 33.69 3.81 23.26
N SER A 106 34.92 3.90 23.73
CA SER A 106 35.88 2.79 23.69
C SER A 106 35.33 1.55 24.40
N ARG A 107 35.50 0.38 23.77
CA ARG A 107 35.04 -0.94 24.26
C ARG A 107 33.52 -1.12 24.40
N PHE A 108 32.71 -0.17 23.92
CA PHE A 108 31.24 -0.27 24.01
C PHE A 108 30.70 -1.58 23.42
N GLN A 109 31.15 -1.93 22.20
CA GLN A 109 30.70 -3.13 21.52
C GLN A 109 31.07 -4.40 22.29
N ASP A 110 32.30 -4.49 22.82
CA ASP A 110 32.74 -5.62 23.65
C ASP A 110 31.86 -5.74 24.91
N ALA A 111 31.64 -4.62 25.61
CA ALA A 111 30.83 -4.60 26.82
C ALA A 111 29.37 -5.00 26.58
N LEU A 112 28.76 -4.52 25.49
CA LEU A 112 27.41 -4.93 25.09
C LEU A 112 27.34 -6.44 24.83
N LYS A 113 28.27 -6.99 24.03
CA LYS A 113 28.29 -8.42 23.70
C LYS A 113 28.46 -9.28 24.95
N LYS A 114 29.40 -8.90 25.82
CA LYS A 114 29.66 -9.59 27.09
C LYS A 114 28.47 -9.53 28.05
N GLY A 115 27.77 -8.39 28.11
CA GLY A 115 26.57 -8.21 28.93
C GLY A 115 25.37 -9.03 28.43
N LEU A 116 25.12 -9.02 27.12
CA LEU A 116 24.08 -9.85 26.50
C LEU A 116 24.36 -11.34 26.69
N TYR A 117 25.61 -11.76 26.52
CA TYR A 117 26.01 -13.16 26.74
C TYR A 117 25.93 -13.55 28.23
N ALA A 118 26.36 -12.66 29.13
CA ALA A 118 26.18 -12.82 30.57
C ALA A 118 24.70 -13.02 30.94
N SER A 119 23.81 -12.28 30.29
CA SER A 119 22.37 -12.33 30.52
C SER A 119 21.74 -13.69 30.17
N THR A 120 22.40 -14.52 29.35
CA THR A 120 21.92 -15.87 29.03
C THR A 120 22.29 -16.92 30.09
N GLY A 121 23.10 -16.58 31.09
CA GLY A 121 23.71 -17.55 32.03
C GLY A 121 22.72 -18.35 32.87
N ARG A 122 21.48 -17.88 33.03
CA ARG A 122 20.37 -18.60 33.68
C ARG A 122 19.19 -18.86 32.76
N SER A 123 19.32 -18.67 31.45
CA SER A 123 18.19 -18.78 30.52
C SER A 123 16.99 -17.90 30.94
N PHE A 124 17.27 -16.73 31.54
CA PHE A 124 16.31 -15.82 32.18
C PHE A 124 15.54 -16.39 33.39
N GLN A 125 15.88 -17.57 33.88
CA GLN A 125 15.15 -18.21 34.96
C GLN A 125 15.43 -17.60 36.34
N GLY A 126 14.36 -17.46 37.13
CA GLY A 126 14.44 -17.21 38.56
C GLY A 126 15.03 -18.40 39.34
N HIS A 127 14.78 -18.45 40.63
CA HIS A 127 15.26 -19.50 41.54
C HIS A 127 14.10 -20.28 42.16
N GLY A 128 14.39 -21.49 42.64
CA GLY A 128 13.43 -22.30 43.40
C GLY A 128 12.11 -22.45 42.67
N TYR A 129 11.02 -21.97 43.28
CA TYR A 129 9.66 -22.04 42.74
C TYR A 129 9.28 -20.86 41.84
N GLY A 130 10.09 -19.78 41.79
CA GLY A 130 9.86 -18.56 41.00
C GLY A 130 10.52 -18.55 39.62
N VAL A 131 10.72 -19.73 39.01
CA VAL A 131 11.41 -19.88 37.70
C VAL A 131 10.68 -19.11 36.59
N LEU A 132 9.34 -19.21 36.55
CA LEU A 132 8.51 -18.57 35.54
C LEU A 132 8.41 -17.06 35.76
N GLU A 133 8.24 -16.63 37.01
CA GLU A 133 8.20 -15.23 37.41
C GLU A 133 9.49 -14.48 37.00
N GLY A 134 10.66 -15.00 37.37
CA GLY A 134 11.93 -14.38 37.00
C GLY A 134 12.15 -14.31 35.48
N LYS A 135 11.60 -15.29 34.73
CA LYS A 135 11.63 -15.29 33.27
C LYS A 135 10.74 -14.19 32.68
N ILE A 136 9.55 -13.99 33.24
CA ILE A 136 8.62 -12.93 32.85
C ILE A 136 9.25 -11.57 33.14
N GLU A 137 9.87 -11.38 34.31
CA GLU A 137 10.52 -10.14 34.70
C GLU A 137 11.67 -9.77 33.74
N ALA A 138 12.58 -10.72 33.49
CA ALA A 138 13.71 -10.51 32.59
C ALA A 138 13.24 -10.17 31.16
N LEU A 139 12.26 -10.90 30.62
CA LEU A 139 11.74 -10.63 29.29
C LEU A 139 11.02 -9.28 29.21
N THR A 140 10.22 -8.94 30.21
CA THR A 140 9.55 -7.63 30.29
C THR A 140 10.57 -6.50 30.22
N LEU A 141 11.66 -6.60 30.99
CA LEU A 141 12.75 -5.63 30.96
C LEU A 141 13.38 -5.52 29.57
N PHE A 142 13.75 -6.64 28.96
CA PHE A 142 14.41 -6.64 27.64
C PHE A 142 13.47 -6.14 26.53
N ILE A 143 12.19 -6.48 26.58
CA ILE A 143 11.18 -5.97 25.64
C ILE A 143 11.01 -4.46 25.79
N LYS A 144 10.94 -3.98 27.04
CA LYS A 144 10.90 -2.56 27.36
C LYS A 144 12.11 -1.83 26.77
N ALA A 145 13.30 -2.44 26.85
CA ALA A 145 14.54 -1.98 26.23
C ALA A 145 14.63 -2.23 24.71
N LYS A 146 13.55 -2.65 24.05
CA LYS A 146 13.45 -2.90 22.59
C LYS A 146 14.31 -4.07 22.08
N ALA A 147 14.50 -5.12 22.87
CA ALA A 147 15.20 -6.34 22.43
C ALA A 147 14.61 -6.97 21.16
N HIS A 148 13.27 -6.97 21.02
CA HIS A 148 12.61 -7.49 19.82
C HIS A 148 12.99 -6.72 18.53
N VAL A 149 13.29 -5.42 18.63
CA VAL A 149 13.83 -4.63 17.51
C VAL A 149 15.33 -4.91 17.34
N PHE A 150 16.06 -4.96 18.46
CA PHE A 150 17.51 -5.18 18.48
C PHE A 150 17.92 -6.45 17.76
N ILE A 151 17.34 -7.59 18.11
CA ILE A 151 17.74 -8.90 17.57
C ILE A 151 17.43 -9.06 16.08
N ASN A 152 16.52 -8.25 15.54
CA ASN A 152 16.22 -8.22 14.11
C ASN A 152 17.22 -7.35 13.35
N LYS A 153 17.62 -6.21 13.94
CA LYS A 153 18.58 -5.27 13.35
C LYS A 153 20.04 -5.76 13.46
N TYR A 154 20.39 -6.40 14.57
CA TYR A 154 21.74 -6.85 14.89
C TYR A 154 21.77 -8.32 15.36
N PRO A 155 21.32 -9.28 14.52
CA PRO A 155 21.16 -10.68 14.93
C PRO A 155 22.46 -11.33 15.42
N ASN A 156 23.60 -10.90 14.85
CA ASN A 156 24.93 -11.48 15.05
C ASN A 156 25.75 -10.78 16.15
N ASP A 157 25.19 -9.78 16.83
CA ASP A 157 25.90 -9.14 17.94
C ASP A 157 26.03 -10.09 19.13
N CYS A 158 25.02 -10.91 19.41
CA CYS A 158 25.06 -11.96 20.41
C CYS A 158 24.10 -13.11 20.05
N ASP A 159 24.58 -14.10 19.31
CA ASP A 159 23.77 -15.24 18.84
C ASP A 159 23.06 -15.98 19.97
N ALA A 160 23.76 -16.16 21.11
CA ALA A 160 23.20 -16.84 22.27
C ALA A 160 21.98 -16.09 22.84
N PHE A 161 22.07 -14.76 22.96
CA PHE A 161 20.96 -13.93 23.43
C PHE A 161 19.82 -13.90 22.43
N THR A 162 20.14 -13.69 21.13
CA THR A 162 19.16 -13.70 20.04
C THR A 162 18.35 -15.00 20.02
N LYS A 163 19.03 -16.15 20.12
CA LYS A 163 18.39 -17.46 20.16
C LYS A 163 17.52 -17.62 21.41
N LEU A 164 18.08 -17.36 22.60
CA LEU A 164 17.36 -17.51 23.86
C LEU A 164 16.10 -16.63 23.93
N PHE A 165 16.18 -15.40 23.43
CA PHE A 165 15.04 -14.48 23.39
C PHE A 165 13.94 -15.02 22.45
N LYS A 166 14.30 -15.44 21.22
CA LYS A 166 13.34 -16.04 20.27
C LYS A 166 12.68 -17.30 20.83
N ASP A 167 13.48 -18.21 21.38
CA ASP A 167 12.99 -19.47 21.97
C ASP A 167 12.04 -19.19 23.15
N SER A 168 12.34 -18.16 23.95
CA SER A 168 11.50 -17.76 25.08
C SER A 168 10.15 -17.19 24.64
N VAL A 169 10.13 -16.33 23.62
CA VAL A 169 8.89 -15.78 23.05
C VAL A 169 8.04 -16.89 22.45
N GLN A 170 8.65 -17.83 21.71
CA GLN A 170 7.92 -18.98 21.14
C GLN A 170 7.36 -19.91 22.22
N SER A 171 8.13 -20.14 23.29
CA SER A 171 7.65 -20.92 24.44
C SER A 171 6.42 -20.28 25.09
N TYR A 172 6.32 -18.95 25.13
CA TYR A 172 5.17 -18.24 25.68
C TYR A 172 3.94 -18.28 24.77
N LYS A 173 4.12 -18.14 23.45
CA LYS A 173 3.04 -18.38 22.48
C LYS A 173 2.43 -19.77 22.66
N LYS A 174 3.29 -20.79 22.75
CA LYS A 174 2.86 -22.17 23.01
C LYS A 174 2.16 -22.31 24.37
N ALA A 175 2.70 -21.70 25.42
CA ALA A 175 2.12 -21.76 26.76
C ALA A 175 0.70 -21.20 26.81
N ILE A 176 0.44 -20.06 26.14
CA ILE A 176 -0.90 -19.47 26.00
C ILE A 176 -1.83 -20.43 25.25
N ALA A 177 -1.41 -20.94 24.09
CA ALA A 177 -2.20 -21.86 23.29
C ALA A 177 -2.58 -23.15 24.05
N THR A 178 -1.68 -23.64 24.91
CA THR A 178 -1.92 -24.87 25.70
C THR A 178 -2.52 -24.61 27.08
N GLY A 179 -2.80 -23.36 27.46
CA GLY A 179 -3.27 -23.00 28.81
C GLY A 179 -2.28 -23.34 29.94
N ASN A 180 -1.00 -23.43 29.62
CA ASN A 180 0.08 -23.85 30.53
C ASN A 180 0.90 -22.63 31.01
N THR A 181 0.21 -21.66 31.58
CA THR A 181 0.76 -20.39 32.10
C THR A 181 0.79 -20.34 33.62
N LYS A 182 0.58 -21.47 34.31
CA LYS A 182 0.50 -21.53 35.76
C LYS A 182 1.88 -21.72 36.42
N GLY A 183 2.12 -20.99 37.50
CA GLY A 183 3.28 -21.12 38.38
C GLY A 183 3.24 -22.41 39.21
N ALA A 184 4.34 -22.67 39.93
CA ALA A 184 4.47 -23.87 40.77
C ALA A 184 3.41 -23.98 41.87
N TRP A 185 2.81 -22.85 42.26
CA TRP A 185 1.76 -22.74 43.27
C TRP A 185 0.38 -22.41 42.69
N GLY A 186 0.20 -22.55 41.37
CA GLY A 186 -1.07 -22.28 40.70
C GLY A 186 -1.32 -20.81 40.35
N GLU A 187 -0.32 -19.94 40.52
CA GLU A 187 -0.34 -18.53 40.09
C GLU A 187 -0.61 -18.45 38.59
N ASP A 188 -1.51 -17.57 38.15
CA ASP A 188 -1.84 -17.42 36.73
C ASP A 188 -1.07 -16.24 36.12
N TYR A 189 -0.15 -16.53 35.20
CA TYR A 189 0.65 -15.53 34.50
C TYR A 189 0.12 -15.20 33.09
N THR A 190 -1.08 -15.67 32.73
CA THR A 190 -1.66 -15.48 31.39
C THR A 190 -1.69 -14.02 30.96
N MET A 191 -2.04 -13.11 31.88
CA MET A 191 -2.14 -11.68 31.60
C MET A 191 -0.77 -11.08 31.27
N GLN A 192 0.22 -11.32 32.12
CA GLN A 192 1.60 -10.82 31.96
C GLN A 192 2.24 -11.36 30.68
N VAL A 193 1.99 -12.63 30.35
CA VAL A 193 2.49 -13.23 29.11
C VAL A 193 1.82 -12.61 27.89
N ASN A 194 0.50 -12.36 27.92
CA ASN A 194 -0.20 -11.67 26.85
C ASN A 194 0.29 -10.22 26.67
N GLU A 195 0.55 -9.49 27.74
CA GLU A 195 1.15 -8.14 27.67
C GLU A 195 2.54 -8.14 27.01
N ILE A 196 3.38 -9.11 27.37
CA ILE A 196 4.68 -9.35 26.72
C ILE A 196 4.48 -9.61 25.21
N LEU A 197 3.59 -10.53 24.84
CA LEU A 197 3.37 -10.85 23.43
C LEU A 197 2.82 -9.64 22.65
N ASN A 198 1.89 -8.90 23.23
CA ASN A 198 1.30 -7.70 22.63
C ASN A 198 2.30 -6.54 22.49
N SER A 199 3.27 -6.42 23.40
CA SER A 199 4.30 -5.38 23.33
C SER A 199 5.41 -5.69 22.31
N ILE A 200 5.56 -6.96 21.92
CA ILE A 200 6.45 -7.39 20.82
C ILE A 200 5.73 -7.34 19.47
N ARG A 201 4.38 -7.43 19.45
CA ARG A 201 3.60 -7.34 18.22
C ARG A 201 3.97 -6.03 17.50
N PRO A 202 4.35 -6.11 16.21
CA PRO A 202 4.47 -4.93 15.37
C PRO A 202 3.20 -4.11 15.51
N ASP A 203 3.29 -2.77 15.48
CA ASP A 203 2.12 -1.90 15.65
C ASP A 203 0.96 -2.39 14.79
N TYR A 204 1.32 -2.91 13.61
CA TYR A 204 0.73 -4.02 12.85
C TYR A 204 -0.53 -4.75 13.31
N MET A 205 -0.33 -5.43 14.43
CA MET A 205 -1.08 -6.59 14.89
C MET A 205 -1.69 -6.32 16.28
N LYS A 206 -1.63 -5.06 16.74
CA LYS A 206 -2.20 -4.66 18.03
C LYS A 206 -3.74 -4.59 18.02
N GLU A 207 -4.35 -4.55 16.83
CA GLU A 207 -5.81 -4.45 16.65
C GLU A 207 -6.49 -5.78 16.27
N SER A 208 -5.74 -6.80 15.79
CA SER A 208 -6.33 -8.10 15.48
C SER A 208 -6.44 -8.95 16.76
N MET A 209 -7.66 -9.09 17.26
CA MET A 209 -7.99 -9.91 18.42
C MET A 209 -8.02 -11.42 18.13
N GLN A 210 -7.67 -11.88 16.92
CA GLN A 210 -7.65 -13.29 16.55
C GLN A 210 -6.34 -13.68 15.85
N ASP A 211 -5.81 -14.82 16.31
CA ASP A 211 -4.51 -15.41 15.99
C ASP A 211 -4.31 -15.77 14.50
N ASP A 212 -3.04 -15.80 14.12
CA ASP A 212 -2.45 -16.48 12.95
C ASP A 212 -2.66 -15.97 11.52
N SER A 213 -3.47 -14.94 11.27
CA SER A 213 -3.60 -14.33 9.94
C SER A 213 -3.41 -12.81 9.91
N ILE A 214 -3.10 -12.26 8.73
CA ILE A 214 -3.12 -10.82 8.44
C ILE A 214 -3.87 -10.54 7.15
N PHE A 215 -4.45 -9.34 7.05
CA PHE A 215 -4.99 -8.84 5.79
C PHE A 215 -3.88 -8.26 4.91
N LEU A 216 -3.72 -8.81 3.71
CA LEU A 216 -2.77 -8.37 2.69
C LEU A 216 -3.51 -7.79 1.48
N PHE A 217 -3.23 -6.54 1.16
CA PHE A 217 -3.70 -5.88 -0.07
C PHE A 217 -2.65 -6.03 -1.18
N VAL A 218 -3.05 -6.63 -2.30
CA VAL A 218 -2.22 -6.85 -3.49
C VAL A 218 -2.80 -6.13 -4.70
N TYR A 219 -1.94 -5.59 -5.56
CA TYR A 219 -2.34 -4.70 -6.67
C TYR A 219 -1.62 -5.03 -8.00
N GLY A 220 -0.99 -6.21 -8.09
CA GLY A 220 -0.07 -6.55 -9.16
C GLY A 220 0.22 -8.03 -9.32
N THR A 221 1.50 -8.41 -9.33
CA THR A 221 1.96 -9.79 -9.59
C THR A 221 1.39 -10.83 -8.64
N LEU A 222 0.99 -10.45 -7.43
CA LEU A 222 0.37 -11.36 -6.45
C LEU A 222 -1.15 -11.53 -6.64
N MET A 223 -1.80 -10.79 -7.53
CA MET A 223 -3.25 -10.94 -7.79
C MET A 223 -3.58 -12.29 -8.43
N LYS A 224 -4.82 -12.77 -8.28
CA LYS A 224 -5.26 -14.12 -8.72
C LYS A 224 -5.03 -14.44 -10.20
N ASN A 225 -4.97 -13.42 -11.05
CA ASN A 225 -4.77 -13.58 -12.50
C ASN A 225 -3.29 -13.65 -12.90
N ASN A 226 -2.36 -13.64 -11.94
CA ASN A 226 -0.92 -13.70 -12.16
C ASN A 226 -0.33 -14.97 -11.52
N CYS A 227 0.72 -15.52 -12.14
CA CYS A 227 1.34 -16.79 -11.70
C CYS A 227 1.89 -16.73 -10.27
N SER A 228 2.38 -15.57 -9.81
CA SER A 228 2.93 -15.43 -8.46
C SER A 228 1.84 -15.51 -7.39
N GLY A 229 0.63 -15.00 -7.66
CA GLY A 229 -0.52 -15.18 -6.77
C GLY A 229 -0.83 -16.66 -6.52
N MET A 230 -0.76 -17.50 -7.57
CA MET A 230 -0.97 -18.94 -7.47
C MET A 230 0.13 -19.70 -6.70
N THR A 231 1.26 -19.06 -6.41
CA THR A 231 2.41 -19.69 -5.70
C THR A 231 2.50 -19.25 -4.24
N TYR A 232 2.19 -17.99 -3.97
CA TYR A 232 2.38 -17.38 -2.65
C TYR A 232 1.07 -17.18 -1.87
N LEU A 233 -0.07 -17.22 -2.55
CA LEU A 233 -1.41 -17.02 -1.97
C LEU A 233 -2.34 -18.21 -2.24
N ASP A 234 -1.79 -19.41 -2.45
CA ASP A 234 -2.53 -20.63 -2.75
C ASP A 234 -3.41 -21.12 -1.59
N ASP A 235 -2.98 -20.86 -0.36
CA ASP A 235 -3.69 -21.15 0.88
C ASP A 235 -4.36 -19.91 1.51
N ALA A 236 -4.23 -18.74 0.89
CA ALA A 236 -4.81 -17.50 1.37
C ALA A 236 -6.30 -17.40 1.05
N ARG A 237 -7.10 -16.89 2.00
CA ARG A 237 -8.54 -16.66 1.78
C ARG A 237 -8.75 -15.32 1.09
N PHE A 238 -9.26 -15.33 -0.14
CA PHE A 238 -9.73 -14.12 -0.81
C PHE A 238 -10.90 -13.50 -0.04
N ILE A 239 -10.85 -12.19 0.21
CA ILE A 239 -11.87 -11.44 0.95
C ILE A 239 -12.74 -10.64 -0.01
N CYS A 240 -12.14 -9.73 -0.79
CA CYS A 240 -12.86 -8.88 -1.74
C CYS A 240 -11.91 -8.14 -2.69
N ASP A 241 -12.46 -7.60 -3.77
CA ASP A 241 -11.83 -6.52 -4.53
C ASP A 241 -11.99 -5.19 -3.76
N CYS A 242 -10.94 -4.39 -3.70
CA CYS A 242 -10.92 -3.15 -2.94
C CYS A 242 -10.04 -2.07 -3.57
N THR A 243 -10.19 -0.84 -3.07
CA THR A 243 -9.46 0.34 -3.53
C THR A 243 -8.65 0.93 -2.39
N LEU A 244 -7.38 1.22 -2.65
CA LEU A 244 -6.48 1.96 -1.78
C LEU A 244 -6.40 3.42 -2.27
N ASN A 245 -6.74 4.38 -1.42
CA ASN A 245 -6.63 5.81 -1.72
C ASN A 245 -5.30 6.38 -1.23
N GLY A 246 -4.83 7.47 -1.85
CA GLY A 246 -3.59 8.15 -1.48
C GLY A 246 -2.32 7.50 -2.06
N TYR A 247 -2.47 6.67 -3.09
CA TYR A 247 -1.36 6.00 -3.75
C TYR A 247 -1.55 6.00 -5.27
N ALA A 248 -0.44 6.17 -6.00
CA ALA A 248 -0.38 6.05 -7.45
C ALA A 248 0.30 4.75 -7.86
N LEU A 249 -0.26 4.09 -8.87
CA LEU A 249 0.28 2.86 -9.46
C LEU A 249 1.20 3.19 -10.64
N TYR A 250 2.35 2.53 -10.70
CA TYR A 250 3.34 2.64 -11.77
C TYR A 250 3.65 1.27 -12.34
N ASP A 251 3.87 1.21 -13.66
CA ASP A 251 4.43 0.05 -14.31
C ASP A 251 5.96 0.15 -14.34
N LEU A 252 6.62 -0.86 -13.79
CA LEU A 252 8.09 -1.00 -13.77
C LEU A 252 8.55 -2.00 -14.85
N GLY A 253 7.65 -2.37 -15.76
CA GLY A 253 7.84 -3.31 -16.87
C GLY A 253 7.51 -4.75 -16.49
N ALA A 254 8.34 -5.38 -15.66
CA ALA A 254 8.11 -6.77 -15.26
C ALA A 254 7.11 -6.92 -14.10
N TYR A 255 6.91 -5.86 -13.32
CA TYR A 255 6.09 -5.83 -12.11
C TYR A 255 5.64 -4.37 -11.83
N PRO A 256 4.56 -4.15 -11.04
CA PRO A 256 4.10 -2.82 -10.68
C PRO A 256 4.69 -2.30 -9.37
N GLY A 257 4.69 -0.99 -9.18
CA GLY A 257 4.98 -0.36 -7.89
C GLY A 257 3.96 0.71 -7.53
N ILE A 258 3.56 0.79 -6.26
CA ILE A 258 2.80 1.94 -5.74
C ILE A 258 3.68 2.89 -4.96
N VAL A 259 3.38 4.18 -5.03
CA VAL A 259 4.00 5.25 -4.24
C VAL A 259 2.92 6.19 -3.71
N GLU A 260 3.17 6.88 -2.60
CA GLU A 260 2.23 7.83 -1.99
C GLU A 260 1.90 8.98 -2.97
N ASP A 261 0.61 9.24 -3.18
CA ASP A 261 0.06 10.31 -4.02
C ASP A 261 -1.40 10.56 -3.60
N ASP A 262 -1.64 11.64 -2.86
CA ASP A 262 -2.94 11.99 -2.26
C ASP A 262 -4.09 12.10 -3.29
N ASN A 263 -3.78 12.30 -4.57
CA ASN A 263 -4.76 12.49 -5.63
C ASN A 263 -5.03 11.22 -6.46
N ALA A 264 -4.48 10.09 -6.04
CA ALA A 264 -4.57 8.84 -6.79
C ALA A 264 -5.16 7.69 -5.94
N SER A 265 -5.68 6.70 -6.65
CA SER A 265 -6.22 5.48 -6.09
C SER A 265 -5.68 4.26 -6.84
N VAL A 266 -5.59 3.13 -6.13
CA VAL A 266 -5.11 1.85 -6.64
C VAL A 266 -6.18 0.78 -6.44
N ARG A 267 -6.58 0.09 -7.51
CA ARG A 267 -7.43 -1.10 -7.45
C ARG A 267 -6.60 -2.34 -7.18
N GLY A 268 -7.12 -3.20 -6.32
CA GLY A 268 -6.48 -4.46 -5.98
C GLY A 268 -7.41 -5.44 -5.28
N GLU A 269 -6.80 -6.45 -4.69
CA GLU A 269 -7.46 -7.58 -4.05
C GLU A 269 -7.00 -7.67 -2.59
N LEU A 270 -7.94 -8.01 -1.71
CA LEU A 270 -7.69 -8.23 -0.29
C LEU A 270 -7.72 -9.72 0.02
N TYR A 271 -6.67 -10.19 0.69
CA TYR A 271 -6.53 -11.56 1.14
C TYR A 271 -6.32 -11.61 2.64
N GLU A 272 -6.85 -12.65 3.28
CA GLU A 272 -6.43 -13.07 4.61
C GLU A 272 -5.36 -14.16 4.45
N VAL A 273 -4.15 -13.85 4.91
CA VAL A 273 -2.94 -14.64 4.68
C VAL A 273 -2.40 -15.15 6.01
N PRO A 274 -2.05 -16.45 6.12
CA PRO A 274 -1.37 -16.99 7.28
C PRO A 274 -0.03 -16.29 7.56
N ASN A 275 0.29 -16.09 8.84
CA ASN A 275 1.48 -15.35 9.26
C ASN A 275 2.82 -15.98 8.83
N ASP A 276 2.88 -17.29 8.71
CA ASP A 276 4.11 -18.01 8.30
C ASP A 276 4.47 -17.77 6.83
N ARG A 277 3.48 -17.50 5.96
CA ARG A 277 3.68 -17.16 4.54
C ARG A 277 4.29 -15.78 4.34
N ILE A 278 4.11 -14.88 5.29
CA ILE A 278 4.56 -13.48 5.17
C ILE A 278 6.07 -13.37 4.97
N SER A 279 6.86 -14.24 5.61
CA SER A 279 8.31 -14.27 5.42
C SER A 279 8.72 -14.63 3.99
N ASP A 280 7.96 -15.49 3.33
CA ASP A 280 8.23 -15.89 1.94
C ASP A 280 7.76 -14.82 0.95
N ILE A 281 6.66 -14.13 1.25
CA ILE A 281 6.21 -12.97 0.48
C ILE A 281 7.20 -11.80 0.63
N ASP A 282 7.70 -11.53 1.84
CA ASP A 282 8.73 -10.50 2.09
C ASP A 282 10.00 -10.76 1.26
N LYS A 283 10.42 -12.04 1.13
CA LYS A 283 11.56 -12.43 0.27
C LYS A 283 11.27 -12.24 -1.21
N TYR A 284 10.07 -12.61 -1.66
CA TYR A 284 9.66 -12.47 -3.06
C TYR A 284 9.59 -11.01 -3.49
N GLU A 285 8.97 -10.17 -2.66
CA GLU A 285 8.85 -8.72 -2.91
C GLU A 285 10.19 -8.00 -2.68
N GLY A 286 11.14 -8.59 -1.93
CA GLY A 286 12.40 -7.92 -1.61
C GLY A 286 12.20 -6.79 -0.60
N GLU A 287 11.46 -7.09 0.48
CA GLU A 287 11.17 -6.17 1.58
C GLU A 287 12.46 -5.57 2.18
N GLY A 288 12.43 -4.26 2.43
CA GLY A 288 13.55 -3.49 2.96
C GLY A 288 14.51 -2.95 1.89
N TYR A 289 14.46 -3.47 0.67
CA TYR A 289 15.25 -2.98 -0.47
C TYR A 289 14.36 -2.47 -1.60
N LEU A 290 13.64 -3.35 -2.28
CA LEU A 290 12.83 -3.02 -3.46
C LEU A 290 11.47 -2.45 -3.06
N TYR A 291 10.83 -3.07 -2.07
CA TYR A 291 9.59 -2.59 -1.47
C TYR A 291 9.74 -2.41 0.04
N LYS A 292 8.85 -1.60 0.61
CA LYS A 292 8.64 -1.45 2.05
C LYS A 292 7.22 -1.84 2.37
N ARG A 293 7.07 -2.75 3.33
CA ARG A 293 5.73 -3.10 3.80
C ARG A 293 5.15 -1.94 4.60
N ARG A 294 3.94 -1.51 4.25
CA ARG A 294 3.21 -0.44 4.93
C ARG A 294 1.83 -0.92 5.34
N ARG A 295 1.33 -0.33 6.42
CA ARG A 295 -0.07 -0.40 6.81
C ARG A 295 -0.87 0.60 6.00
N VAL A 296 -2.02 0.16 5.51
CA VAL A 296 -2.94 0.99 4.73
C VAL A 296 -4.39 0.65 5.08
N GLU A 297 -5.27 1.62 4.86
CA GLU A 297 -6.71 1.40 4.89
C GLU A 297 -7.21 1.20 3.46
N VAL A 298 -7.94 0.11 3.24
CA VAL A 298 -8.53 -0.20 1.93
C VAL A 298 -10.03 -0.25 2.03
N HIS A 299 -10.70 0.20 0.96
CA HIS A 299 -12.15 0.32 0.91
C HIS A 299 -12.73 -0.68 -0.09
N ALA A 300 -13.64 -1.52 0.37
CA ALA A 300 -14.40 -2.44 -0.47
C ALA A 300 -15.60 -1.71 -1.13
N ALA A 301 -16.15 -2.31 -2.19
CA ALA A 301 -17.28 -1.74 -2.93
C ALA A 301 -18.56 -1.54 -2.11
N ASN A 302 -18.70 -2.26 -0.98
CA ASN A 302 -19.80 -2.15 -0.03
C ASN A 302 -19.55 -1.09 1.07
N ASN A 303 -18.56 -0.20 0.90
CA ASN A 303 -18.09 0.78 1.87
C ASN A 303 -17.51 0.18 3.18
N ALA A 304 -17.19 -1.11 3.22
CA ALA A 304 -16.42 -1.66 4.33
C ALA A 304 -14.94 -1.21 4.22
N THR A 305 -14.37 -0.78 5.35
CA THR A 305 -12.95 -0.42 5.45
C THR A 305 -12.19 -1.51 6.17
N TYR A 306 -11.04 -1.89 5.63
CA TYR A 306 -10.16 -2.90 6.21
C TYR A 306 -8.77 -2.31 6.46
N SER A 307 -8.21 -2.59 7.64
CA SER A 307 -6.80 -2.35 7.94
C SER A 307 -5.98 -3.51 7.38
N ALA A 308 -5.10 -3.21 6.42
CA ALA A 308 -4.31 -4.20 5.70
C ALA A 308 -2.84 -3.80 5.64
N VAL A 309 -1.97 -4.76 5.32
CA VAL A 309 -0.61 -4.49 4.87
C VAL A 309 -0.52 -4.51 3.36
N THR A 310 0.38 -3.73 2.79
CA THR A 310 0.73 -3.76 1.37
C THR A 310 2.21 -3.48 1.19
N TYR A 311 2.74 -3.72 -0.01
CA TYR A 311 4.13 -3.45 -0.35
C TYR A 311 4.19 -2.14 -1.13
N VAL A 312 4.93 -1.15 -0.65
CA VAL A 312 5.09 0.16 -1.32
C VAL A 312 6.47 0.21 -1.95
N TYR A 313 6.56 0.65 -3.20
CA TYR A 313 7.82 0.69 -3.94
C TYR A 313 8.81 1.67 -3.30
N ASN A 314 10.07 1.25 -3.18
CA ASN A 314 11.09 1.96 -2.40
C ASN A 314 12.27 2.48 -3.24
N GLN A 315 12.12 2.55 -4.57
CA GLN A 315 13.15 3.09 -5.47
C GLN A 315 12.62 4.31 -6.24
N SER A 316 13.49 4.99 -6.98
CA SER A 316 13.10 6.15 -7.81
C SER A 316 12.12 5.75 -8.92
N ILE A 317 11.14 6.61 -9.17
CA ILE A 317 10.12 6.48 -10.21
C ILE A 317 10.36 7.42 -11.41
N ASP A 318 11.50 8.13 -11.48
CA ASP A 318 11.74 9.22 -12.46
C ASP A 318 11.64 8.79 -13.94
N ARG A 319 11.70 7.48 -14.22
CA ARG A 319 11.62 6.89 -15.57
C ARG A 319 10.49 5.88 -15.73
N MET A 320 9.57 5.83 -14.78
CA MET A 320 8.50 4.83 -14.74
C MET A 320 7.18 5.44 -15.21
N VAL A 321 6.34 4.63 -15.83
CA VAL A 321 5.08 5.10 -16.39
C VAL A 321 3.97 4.97 -15.35
N LYS A 322 3.32 6.08 -15.01
CA LYS A 322 2.14 6.09 -14.14
C LYS A 322 0.97 5.42 -14.87
N VAL A 323 0.34 4.43 -14.23
CA VAL A 323 -0.81 3.71 -14.76
C VAL A 323 -2.08 4.47 -14.38
N GLY A 324 -2.80 4.99 -15.38
CA GLY A 324 -4.09 5.65 -15.19
C GLY A 324 -5.11 4.71 -14.53
N TYR A 325 -6.00 5.26 -13.70
CA TYR A 325 -6.97 4.48 -12.93
C TYR A 325 -7.89 3.61 -13.82
N GLU A 326 -8.16 4.08 -15.04
CA GLU A 326 -8.93 3.42 -16.08
C GLU A 326 -8.24 2.16 -16.66
N TYR A 327 -6.91 2.04 -16.51
CA TYR A 327 -6.13 0.88 -16.95
C TYR A 327 -5.80 -0.09 -15.81
N GLN A 328 -6.31 0.16 -14.60
CA GLN A 328 -6.12 -0.72 -13.44
C GLN A 328 -7.19 -1.83 -13.40
N PRO A 329 -6.87 -3.02 -12.86
CA PRO A 329 -5.63 -3.38 -12.14
C PRO A 329 -4.43 -3.64 -13.07
N TRP A 330 -3.23 -3.66 -12.51
CA TRP A 330 -2.00 -3.90 -13.29
C TRP A 330 -1.99 -5.31 -13.90
N HIS A 331 -1.49 -5.38 -15.13
CA HIS A 331 -1.06 -6.61 -15.76
C HIS A 331 0.23 -6.35 -16.54
N ARG A 332 1.04 -7.39 -16.76
CA ARG A 332 2.21 -7.28 -17.64
C ARG A 332 1.76 -6.85 -19.02
N GLY A 333 2.43 -5.85 -19.61
CA GLY A 333 2.04 -5.29 -20.90
C GLY A 333 1.06 -4.12 -20.83
N VAL A 334 0.73 -3.60 -19.63
CA VAL A 334 -0.26 -2.52 -19.48
C VAL A 334 0.19 -1.23 -20.15
N VAL A 335 1.48 -0.91 -20.14
CA VAL A 335 2.02 0.28 -20.81
C VAL A 335 1.98 0.12 -22.33
N GLU A 336 2.27 -1.06 -22.87
CA GLU A 336 2.09 -1.33 -24.30
C GLU A 336 0.62 -1.20 -24.69
N LYS A 337 -0.30 -1.68 -23.84
CA LYS A 337 -1.74 -1.45 -24.03
C LYS A 337 -2.07 0.04 -24.01
N MET A 338 -1.67 0.78 -22.98
CA MET A 338 -1.87 2.24 -22.86
C MET A 338 -1.30 3.01 -24.06
N ASN A 339 -0.10 2.64 -24.52
CA ASN A 339 0.56 3.27 -25.67
C ASN A 339 -0.03 2.79 -27.02
N SER A 340 -0.66 1.62 -27.06
CA SER A 340 -1.35 1.10 -28.25
C SER A 340 -2.77 1.65 -28.41
N VAL A 341 -3.37 2.16 -27.33
CA VAL A 341 -4.70 2.78 -27.36
C VAL A 341 -4.55 4.27 -27.72
N ASN A 342 -4.50 4.56 -29.02
CA ASN A 342 -4.66 5.93 -29.51
C ASN A 342 -6.10 6.38 -29.27
N TYR A 343 -6.29 7.35 -28.39
CA TYR A 343 -7.58 7.98 -28.20
C TYR A 343 -7.82 9.06 -29.25
N VAL A 344 -9.07 9.14 -29.68
CA VAL A 344 -9.56 10.15 -30.60
C VAL A 344 -10.90 10.69 -30.13
N TRP A 345 -11.17 11.95 -30.45
CA TRP A 345 -12.48 12.53 -30.24
C TRP A 345 -13.36 12.24 -31.46
N TYR A 346 -14.36 11.38 -31.32
CA TYR A 346 -15.39 11.21 -32.34
C TYR A 346 -16.44 12.31 -32.24
N ALA A 347 -16.53 13.16 -33.26
CA ALA A 347 -17.52 14.22 -33.37
C ALA A 347 -18.77 13.72 -34.11
N ALA A 348 -19.86 13.51 -33.38
CA ALA A 348 -21.16 13.15 -33.90
C ALA A 348 -22.01 14.41 -34.18
N TYR A 349 -22.64 14.50 -35.35
CA TYR A 349 -23.56 15.60 -35.74
C TYR A 349 -24.99 15.12 -36.04
N GLY A 350 -25.18 13.82 -36.30
CA GLY A 350 -26.48 13.24 -36.63
C GLY A 350 -27.12 12.54 -35.43
N SER A 351 -27.75 11.39 -35.68
CA SER A 351 -28.44 10.62 -34.63
C SER A 351 -27.55 10.16 -33.48
N ASN A 352 -26.22 10.07 -33.68
CA ASN A 352 -25.29 9.65 -32.64
C ASN A 352 -25.00 10.73 -31.59
N ILE A 353 -25.53 11.95 -31.73
CA ILE A 353 -25.57 12.90 -30.60
C ILE A 353 -26.38 12.30 -29.43
N ASN A 354 -27.37 11.44 -29.71
CA ASN A 354 -28.09 10.70 -28.69
C ASN A 354 -27.23 9.59 -28.09
N LYS A 355 -26.92 9.69 -26.79
CA LYS A 355 -26.00 8.76 -26.11
C LYS A 355 -26.51 7.32 -26.09
N LEU A 356 -27.80 7.11 -25.80
CA LEU A 356 -28.39 5.76 -25.78
C LEU A 356 -28.29 5.07 -27.14
N ARG A 357 -28.38 5.85 -28.23
CA ARG A 357 -28.14 5.34 -29.56
C ARG A 357 -26.66 5.05 -29.80
N PHE A 358 -25.77 5.98 -29.47
CA PHE A 358 -24.34 5.81 -29.68
C PHE A 358 -23.78 4.56 -28.98
N MET A 359 -24.25 4.28 -27.75
CA MET A 359 -23.85 3.10 -26.99
C MET A 359 -24.17 1.77 -27.72
N LYS A 360 -25.19 1.71 -28.58
CA LYS A 360 -25.48 0.50 -29.39
C LYS A 360 -24.38 0.19 -30.40
N TYR A 361 -23.63 1.19 -30.86
CA TYR A 361 -22.47 0.97 -31.73
C TYR A 361 -21.27 0.48 -30.92
N ILE A 362 -21.05 1.04 -29.72
CA ILE A 362 -20.04 0.55 -28.78
C ILE A 362 -20.29 -0.91 -28.39
N GLU A 363 -21.54 -1.31 -28.15
CA GLU A 363 -21.91 -2.70 -27.88
C GLU A 363 -21.58 -3.67 -29.04
N GLY A 364 -21.51 -3.14 -30.25
CA GLY A 364 -21.10 -3.87 -31.46
C GLY A 364 -19.58 -3.94 -31.68
N CYS A 365 -18.78 -3.21 -30.89
CA CYS A 365 -17.32 -3.21 -30.99
C CYS A 365 -16.70 -4.40 -30.22
N SER A 366 -15.44 -4.72 -30.57
CA SER A 366 -14.58 -5.64 -29.80
C SER A 366 -14.38 -5.11 -28.37
N ASP A 367 -13.98 -3.84 -28.25
CA ASP A 367 -13.92 -3.09 -27.01
C ASP A 367 -15.25 -2.36 -26.75
N LYS A 368 -15.95 -2.82 -25.70
CA LYS A 368 -17.27 -2.30 -25.31
C LYS A 368 -17.21 -1.26 -24.20
N THR A 369 -16.01 -0.80 -23.85
CA THR A 369 -15.81 0.23 -22.83
C THR A 369 -16.53 1.51 -23.28
N PRO A 370 -17.38 2.11 -22.43
CA PRO A 370 -18.04 3.37 -22.76
C PRO A 370 -17.03 4.52 -23.01
N PRO A 371 -17.43 5.57 -23.73
CA PRO A 371 -16.58 6.74 -23.94
C PRO A 371 -16.08 7.34 -22.64
N ILE A 372 -14.79 7.69 -22.59
CA ILE A 372 -14.14 8.19 -21.37
C ILE A 372 -14.65 9.57 -20.99
N LYS A 373 -14.93 10.41 -22.01
CA LYS A 373 -15.40 11.78 -21.84
C LYS A 373 -16.39 12.14 -22.94
N GLU A 374 -17.22 13.13 -22.65
CA GLU A 374 -18.20 13.70 -23.56
C GLU A 374 -18.13 15.23 -23.52
N LYS A 375 -18.21 15.91 -24.67
CA LYS A 375 -18.20 17.37 -24.76
C LYS A 375 -19.17 17.92 -25.80
N GLN A 376 -19.67 19.12 -25.58
CA GLN A 376 -20.34 19.91 -26.60
C GLN A 376 -19.36 20.26 -27.73
N PHE A 377 -19.85 20.30 -28.97
CA PHE A 377 -19.03 20.67 -30.11
C PHE A 377 -19.86 21.32 -31.21
N ILE A 378 -19.36 22.42 -31.75
CA ILE A 378 -19.99 23.13 -32.87
C ILE A 378 -19.10 22.95 -34.09
N PHE A 379 -19.65 22.33 -35.13
CA PHE A 379 -19.00 22.24 -36.43
C PHE A 379 -19.06 23.60 -37.14
N SER A 380 -18.01 23.96 -37.87
CA SER A 380 -17.96 25.10 -38.81
C SER A 380 -18.65 24.82 -40.15
N HIS A 381 -19.33 23.69 -40.25
CA HIS A 381 -19.99 23.19 -41.45
C HIS A 381 -21.45 22.85 -41.12
N PRO A 382 -22.40 23.15 -42.02
CA PRO A 382 -23.80 22.81 -41.82
C PRO A 382 -24.06 21.31 -42.02
N ILE A 383 -25.13 20.79 -41.40
CA ILE A 383 -25.68 19.49 -41.81
C ILE A 383 -26.73 19.66 -42.91
N TYR A 384 -26.91 18.61 -43.70
CA TYR A 384 -27.98 18.42 -44.67
C TYR A 384 -28.51 16.99 -44.59
N PHE A 385 -29.66 16.70 -45.22
CA PHE A 385 -30.27 15.37 -45.21
C PHE A 385 -30.34 14.79 -46.61
N ALA A 386 -29.86 13.56 -46.78
CA ALA A 386 -29.82 12.89 -48.08
C ALA A 386 -29.95 11.38 -47.93
N ASN A 387 -29.98 10.69 -49.09
CA ASN A 387 -30.13 9.23 -49.22
C ASN A 387 -31.44 8.71 -48.57
N THR A 388 -31.69 7.40 -48.59
CA THR A 388 -32.89 6.81 -48.00
C THR A 388 -32.53 5.63 -47.11
N SER A 389 -32.93 5.72 -45.83
CA SER A 389 -32.69 4.65 -44.86
C SER A 389 -33.97 3.87 -44.56
N ARG A 390 -33.97 2.55 -44.80
CA ARG A 390 -35.09 1.66 -44.45
C ARG A 390 -35.44 1.73 -42.96
N ARG A 391 -34.43 1.90 -42.10
CA ARG A 391 -34.61 2.03 -40.64
C ARG A 391 -35.36 3.30 -40.24
N TRP A 392 -35.33 4.32 -41.09
CA TRP A 392 -35.95 5.62 -40.86
C TRP A 392 -37.12 5.89 -41.82
N GLY A 393 -37.81 4.83 -42.26
CA GLY A 393 -39.00 4.97 -43.10
C GLY A 393 -38.70 5.33 -44.56
N ASN A 394 -37.53 4.95 -45.08
CA ASN A 394 -37.04 5.32 -46.42
C ASN A 394 -36.93 6.85 -46.60
N LYS A 395 -36.48 7.55 -45.56
CA LYS A 395 -36.25 8.99 -45.53
C LYS A 395 -34.77 9.34 -45.35
N GLY A 396 -34.46 10.63 -45.49
CA GLY A 396 -33.10 11.17 -45.40
C GLY A 396 -32.45 10.99 -44.05
N VAL A 397 -31.12 10.87 -44.05
CA VAL A 397 -30.26 10.88 -42.86
C VAL A 397 -29.26 12.03 -42.94
N ALA A 398 -28.72 12.43 -41.79
CA ALA A 398 -27.87 13.60 -41.69
C ALA A 398 -26.46 13.34 -42.25
N PHE A 399 -25.95 14.28 -43.04
CA PHE A 399 -24.57 14.36 -43.51
C PHE A 399 -24.00 15.74 -43.19
N LEU A 400 -22.67 15.86 -43.18
CA LEU A 400 -21.98 17.13 -42.94
C LEU A 400 -21.55 17.72 -44.29
N ASP A 401 -21.97 18.95 -44.58
CA ASP A 401 -21.60 19.65 -45.82
C ASP A 401 -20.27 20.38 -45.63
N ILE A 402 -19.16 19.67 -45.86
CA ILE A 402 -17.81 20.22 -45.71
C ILE A 402 -17.45 21.27 -46.77
N GLU A 403 -18.25 21.37 -47.84
CA GLU A 403 -18.04 22.31 -48.94
C GLU A 403 -18.61 23.70 -48.61
N GLN A 404 -19.48 23.80 -47.61
CA GLN A 404 -20.11 25.06 -47.18
C GLN A 404 -19.67 25.49 -45.79
N GLN A 405 -19.54 26.80 -45.57
CA GLN A 405 -19.39 27.37 -44.23
C GLN A 405 -20.75 27.49 -43.56
N GLY A 406 -20.81 27.15 -42.27
CA GLY A 406 -22.05 27.21 -41.52
C GLY A 406 -21.85 26.77 -40.08
N ARG A 407 -22.95 26.35 -39.45
CA ARG A 407 -22.92 25.78 -38.11
C ARG A 407 -23.76 24.52 -38.04
N ALA A 408 -23.25 23.52 -37.32
CA ALA A 408 -24.03 22.38 -36.88
C ALA A 408 -23.69 22.03 -35.43
N TYR A 409 -24.72 21.68 -34.67
CA TYR A 409 -24.54 21.19 -33.31
C TYR A 409 -24.08 19.75 -33.33
N GLY A 410 -23.13 19.42 -32.46
CA GLY A 410 -22.53 18.12 -32.36
C GLY A 410 -22.19 17.70 -30.94
N LYS A 411 -21.59 16.53 -30.80
CA LYS A 411 -21.11 16.00 -29.53
C LYS A 411 -19.81 15.23 -29.75
N LEU A 412 -18.82 15.48 -28.92
CA LEU A 412 -17.59 14.68 -28.89
C LEU A 412 -17.76 13.50 -27.94
N TYR A 413 -17.27 12.34 -28.36
CA TYR A 413 -17.05 11.16 -27.54
C TYR A 413 -15.58 10.78 -27.58
N LEU A 414 -14.93 10.68 -26.42
CA LEU A 414 -13.54 10.22 -26.34
C LEU A 414 -13.53 8.69 -26.38
N VAL A 415 -13.09 8.14 -27.50
CA VAL A 415 -13.08 6.70 -27.81
C VAL A 415 -11.71 6.27 -28.31
N THR A 416 -11.47 4.97 -28.40
CA THR A 416 -10.25 4.46 -29.02
C THR A 416 -10.34 4.57 -30.55
N GLU A 417 -9.19 4.68 -31.24
CA GLU A 417 -9.12 4.67 -32.70
C GLU A 417 -9.74 3.36 -33.28
N GLU A 418 -9.49 2.22 -32.64
CA GLU A 418 -10.09 0.93 -33.03
C GLU A 418 -11.63 0.95 -32.91
N GLN A 419 -12.16 1.49 -31.81
CA GLN A 419 -13.61 1.68 -31.66
C GLN A 419 -14.15 2.56 -32.78
N LEU A 420 -13.48 3.67 -33.11
CA LEU A 420 -13.92 4.56 -34.17
C LEU A 420 -13.93 3.87 -35.55
N GLU A 421 -12.91 3.07 -35.87
CA GLU A 421 -12.85 2.28 -37.11
C GLU A 421 -14.00 1.26 -37.20
N GLN A 422 -14.31 0.58 -36.10
CA GLN A 422 -15.41 -0.38 -36.04
C GLN A 422 -16.79 0.29 -36.12
N ILE A 423 -16.96 1.44 -35.44
CA ILE A 423 -18.15 2.29 -35.56
C ILE A 423 -18.34 2.69 -37.02
N HIS A 424 -17.27 3.15 -37.69
CA HIS A 424 -17.31 3.51 -39.11
C HIS A 424 -17.75 2.34 -40.00
N GLY A 425 -17.26 1.13 -39.73
CA GLY A 425 -17.72 -0.09 -40.39
C GLY A 425 -19.22 -0.36 -40.18
N LEU A 426 -19.72 -0.23 -38.94
CA LEU A 426 -21.13 -0.45 -38.58
C LEU A 426 -22.09 0.60 -39.12
N GLU A 427 -21.64 1.85 -39.30
CA GLU A 427 -22.43 2.91 -39.94
C GLU A 427 -22.62 2.68 -41.45
N GLY A 428 -21.78 1.81 -42.03
CA GLY A 428 -21.77 1.50 -43.46
C GLY A 428 -20.70 2.32 -44.17
N ASN A 429 -19.49 1.77 -44.26
CA ASN A 429 -18.35 2.34 -44.99
C ASN A 429 -18.44 2.19 -46.53
N GLY A 430 -19.62 1.86 -47.05
CA GLY A 430 -19.85 1.68 -48.47
C GLY A 430 -19.87 3.02 -49.25
N PRO A 431 -19.65 2.98 -50.57
CA PRO A 431 -19.49 4.17 -51.42
C PRO A 431 -20.73 5.09 -51.51
N ASN A 432 -21.86 4.69 -50.96
CA ASN A 432 -23.12 5.45 -50.96
C ASN A 432 -23.54 5.95 -49.57
N TRP A 433 -22.75 5.68 -48.52
CA TRP A 433 -23.11 5.98 -47.13
C TRP A 433 -22.04 6.86 -46.50
N TYR A 434 -21.30 6.39 -45.50
CA TYR A 434 -20.27 7.20 -44.86
C TYR A 434 -18.90 6.72 -45.32
N ASN A 435 -18.46 7.17 -46.49
CA ASN A 435 -17.23 6.65 -47.11
C ASN A 435 -15.94 7.30 -46.58
N GLN A 436 -16.03 8.40 -45.82
CA GLN A 436 -14.85 9.15 -45.38
C GLN A 436 -14.84 9.45 -43.88
N MET A 437 -13.70 9.22 -43.26
CA MET A 437 -13.37 9.72 -41.93
C MET A 437 -12.47 10.96 -42.07
N LEU A 438 -12.89 12.07 -41.50
CA LEU A 438 -12.22 13.36 -41.60
C LEU A 438 -11.66 13.77 -40.25
N GLN A 439 -10.39 14.18 -40.21
CA GLN A 439 -9.84 14.91 -39.07
C GLN A 439 -10.17 16.39 -39.21
N ILE A 440 -10.96 16.92 -38.28
CA ILE A 440 -11.55 18.27 -38.36
C ILE A 440 -10.98 19.24 -37.32
N GLY A 441 -10.03 18.79 -36.49
CA GLY A 441 -9.39 19.64 -35.50
C GLY A 441 -8.67 18.85 -34.41
N TYR A 442 -8.39 19.53 -33.30
CA TYR A 442 -7.81 18.96 -32.09
C TYR A 442 -8.55 19.48 -30.86
N GLU A 443 -8.73 18.62 -29.85
CA GLU A 443 -9.29 18.97 -28.54
C GLU A 443 -8.47 18.26 -27.46
N GLU A 444 -7.99 19.00 -26.45
CA GLU A 444 -7.06 18.48 -25.42
C GLU A 444 -5.81 17.80 -26.01
N GLY A 445 -5.34 18.26 -27.17
CA GLY A 445 -4.16 17.70 -27.86
C GLY A 445 -4.43 16.40 -28.64
N LEU A 446 -5.67 15.88 -28.63
CA LEU A 446 -6.08 14.71 -29.38
C LEU A 446 -6.84 15.10 -30.66
N PRO A 447 -6.71 14.35 -31.77
CA PRO A 447 -7.40 14.67 -33.01
C PRO A 447 -8.92 14.47 -32.85
N ILE A 448 -9.68 15.41 -33.41
CA ILE A 448 -11.13 15.30 -33.57
C ILE A 448 -11.39 14.71 -34.94
N LYS A 449 -12.08 13.57 -34.98
CA LYS A 449 -12.47 12.89 -36.20
C LYS A 449 -13.99 12.80 -36.32
N THR A 450 -14.50 12.91 -37.53
CA THR A 450 -15.92 12.70 -37.83
C THR A 450 -16.08 11.78 -39.03
N ILE A 451 -17.22 11.12 -39.11
CA ILE A 451 -17.57 10.19 -40.17
C ILE A 451 -18.60 10.88 -41.05
N THR A 452 -18.33 11.03 -42.35
CA THR A 452 -19.26 11.67 -43.30
C THR A 452 -19.16 11.06 -44.69
N HIS A 453 -19.94 11.59 -45.64
CA HIS A 453 -19.81 11.25 -47.05
C HIS A 453 -19.12 12.38 -47.82
N THR A 454 -18.20 12.04 -48.71
CA THR A 454 -17.63 12.99 -49.66
C THR A 454 -17.46 12.32 -51.02
N PRO A 455 -17.83 12.97 -52.13
CA PRO A 455 -18.39 14.33 -52.24
C PRO A 455 -19.83 14.44 -51.67
N ARG A 456 -20.34 15.66 -51.45
CA ARG A 456 -21.74 15.87 -51.03
C ARG A 456 -22.71 15.12 -51.96
N HIS A 457 -23.75 14.51 -51.41
CA HIS A 457 -24.80 13.89 -52.24
C HIS A 457 -25.54 14.96 -53.06
N ILE A 458 -25.93 14.61 -54.28
CA ILE A 458 -26.60 15.51 -55.23
C ILE A 458 -28.10 15.69 -54.90
N ASN A 459 -28.74 14.66 -54.33
CA ASN A 459 -30.17 14.70 -54.03
C ASN A 459 -30.40 14.77 -52.52
N ASP A 460 -31.05 15.85 -52.09
CA ASP A 460 -31.50 16.03 -50.71
C ASP A 460 -32.82 15.28 -50.50
N GLU A 461 -32.97 14.66 -49.34
CA GLU A 461 -34.14 13.88 -48.95
C GLU A 461 -34.58 14.29 -47.55
N SER A 462 -35.88 14.61 -47.38
CA SER A 462 -36.36 15.05 -46.08
C SER A 462 -36.25 13.91 -45.05
N PRO A 463 -35.80 14.18 -43.81
CA PRO A 463 -35.74 13.20 -42.75
C PRO A 463 -37.13 12.80 -42.26
N SER A 464 -37.24 11.66 -41.59
CA SER A 464 -38.46 11.29 -40.87
C SER A 464 -38.55 12.02 -39.53
N GLN A 465 -39.77 12.21 -39.03
CA GLN A 465 -39.98 12.82 -37.71
C GLN A 465 -39.33 12.01 -36.59
N ASP A 466 -39.37 10.67 -36.68
CA ASP A 466 -38.71 9.79 -35.72
C ASP A 466 -37.18 9.99 -35.68
N TYR A 467 -36.57 10.22 -36.85
CA TYR A 467 -35.14 10.52 -36.93
C TYR A 467 -34.79 11.86 -36.29
N LEU A 468 -35.57 12.90 -36.60
CA LEU A 468 -35.42 14.23 -36.01
C LEU A 468 -35.61 14.21 -34.49
N ASN A 469 -36.58 13.44 -33.98
CA ASN A 469 -36.82 13.30 -32.55
C ASN A 469 -35.61 12.70 -31.82
N VAL A 470 -34.89 11.75 -32.45
CA VAL A 470 -33.67 11.18 -31.87
C VAL A 470 -32.54 12.21 -31.82
N ILE A 471 -32.34 12.99 -32.88
CA ILE A 471 -31.35 14.08 -32.88
C ILE A 471 -31.72 15.12 -31.82
N LYS A 472 -32.99 15.55 -31.78
CA LYS A 472 -33.53 16.49 -30.79
C LYS A 472 -33.25 16.02 -29.37
N GLN A 473 -33.54 14.76 -29.05
CA GLN A 473 -33.31 14.20 -27.72
C GLN A 473 -31.82 14.24 -27.35
N GLY A 474 -30.93 13.88 -28.29
CA GLY A 474 -29.49 14.02 -28.08
C GLY A 474 -29.06 15.48 -27.85
N MET A 475 -29.64 16.43 -28.58
CA MET A 475 -29.33 17.86 -28.41
C MET A 475 -29.80 18.38 -27.04
N ILE A 476 -30.99 18.01 -26.57
CA ILE A 476 -31.50 18.37 -25.24
C ILE A 476 -30.55 17.88 -24.15
N GLU A 477 -30.08 16.63 -24.26
CA GLU A 477 -29.13 16.04 -23.30
C GLU A 477 -27.77 16.74 -23.31
N THR A 478 -27.35 17.27 -24.46
CA THR A 478 -26.00 17.81 -24.67
C THR A 478 -25.90 19.30 -24.42
N TYR A 479 -26.97 20.05 -24.70
CA TYR A 479 -27.02 21.50 -24.67
C TYR A 479 -28.12 21.99 -23.71
N PRO A 480 -27.89 21.95 -22.39
CA PRO A 480 -28.90 22.30 -21.39
C PRO A 480 -29.34 23.78 -21.43
N LEU A 481 -28.59 24.63 -22.14
CA LEU A 481 -28.91 26.05 -22.30
C LEU A 481 -29.75 26.36 -23.54
N LEU A 482 -29.93 25.41 -24.46
CA LEU A 482 -30.81 25.59 -25.62
C LEU A 482 -32.23 25.20 -25.24
N SER A 483 -33.19 26.08 -25.54
CA SER A 483 -34.60 25.74 -25.42
C SER A 483 -35.02 24.77 -26.52
N GLU A 484 -36.03 23.94 -26.26
CA GLU A 484 -36.58 23.04 -27.27
C GLU A 484 -37.02 23.78 -28.55
N LYS A 485 -37.53 25.01 -28.42
CA LYS A 485 -37.93 25.85 -29.56
C LYS A 485 -36.74 26.21 -30.45
N GLU A 486 -35.58 26.50 -29.86
CA GLU A 486 -34.35 26.80 -30.62
C GLU A 486 -33.82 25.54 -31.33
N ILE A 487 -33.92 24.38 -30.68
CA ILE A 487 -33.55 23.10 -31.28
C ILE A 487 -34.48 22.76 -32.45
N ASP A 488 -35.80 22.93 -32.27
CA ASP A 488 -36.79 22.70 -33.32
C ASP A 488 -36.58 23.65 -34.51
N ALA A 489 -36.30 24.93 -34.25
CA ALA A 489 -35.99 25.90 -35.28
C ALA A 489 -34.73 25.53 -36.08
N TYR A 490 -33.66 25.09 -35.39
CA TYR A 490 -32.44 24.60 -36.04
C TYR A 490 -32.69 23.37 -36.91
N LEU A 491 -33.41 22.37 -36.40
CA LEU A 491 -33.69 21.14 -37.15
C LEU A 491 -34.61 21.41 -38.36
N LEU A 492 -35.56 22.33 -38.23
CA LEU A 492 -36.40 22.78 -39.33
C LEU A 492 -35.58 23.49 -40.41
N GLU A 493 -34.69 24.40 -40.00
CA GLU A 493 -33.76 25.09 -40.91
C GLU A 493 -32.88 24.08 -41.65
N ALA A 494 -32.25 23.15 -40.92
CA ALA A 494 -31.40 22.11 -41.49
C ALA A 494 -32.15 21.18 -42.46
N SER A 495 -33.42 20.87 -42.18
CA SER A 495 -34.27 20.03 -43.04
C SER A 495 -34.77 20.74 -44.29
N SER A 496 -34.71 22.08 -44.32
CA SER A 496 -35.21 22.91 -45.41
C SER A 496 -34.11 23.43 -46.34
N ARG A 497 -32.85 23.07 -46.09
CA ARG A 497 -31.70 23.45 -46.92
C ARG A 497 -31.73 22.62 -48.21
N ASN A 498 -32.15 23.25 -49.30
CA ASN A 498 -31.98 22.74 -50.66
C ASN A 498 -30.71 23.35 -51.26
N LEU A 499 -30.09 22.64 -52.22
CA LEU A 499 -29.05 23.18 -53.11
C LEU A 499 -29.45 24.58 -53.61
N THR A 500 -28.62 25.59 -53.33
CA THR A 500 -28.66 26.90 -54.01
C THR A 500 -27.54 26.97 -55.02
#